data_AF-A0A1M5T904-F1
#
_entry.id   AF-A0A1M5T904-F1
#
_cell.length_a   1.000
_cell.length_b   1.000
_cell.length_c   1.000
_cell.angle_alpha   90.00
_cell.angle_beta   90.00
_cell.angle_gamma   90.00
#
_symmetry.space_group_name_H-M   'P 1'
#
loop_
_entity.id
_entity.type
_entity.pdbx_description
1 polymer ?
#
loop_
_entity_poly.entity_id
_entity_poly.type
_entity_poly.pdbx_seq_one_letter_code
_entity_poly.pdbx_strand_id
1 'polypeptide(L)'
;MKACLSANSSDKIIKEIIKLDSYKIKGLGPAVANILYFLHPTLMPPFNTAMVNGFNAIFSDKKKLGSWNDYLLMREVIINANEKLNPLLSKDLGAISGLLFDVGVGKIALNKNLNTALKFEQDKLEKALKKRHNQVQNEIKEESEHLRIQFLLTEIGIGLGYDVFVATNDRTKSLDGKSLEFITIPKLPPLDLPSEVLKTISLIDVIWISKETNQIECAFEVEKSTSIYSGILRLVDLASSLGDKKYNFFLVAPNSREKEILAQLKRPSFKNIDCVTLRYILFSSIYENCDSICRFGDDYEILFKIASEVNASI
;
A
#
# COMPACT_ATOMS: atom_id res chain seq x y z
N MET A 1 -17.27 -1.57 -39.50
CA MET A 1 -16.23 -0.82 -38.75
C MET A 1 -15.36 0.06 -39.65
N LYS A 2 -14.74 -0.43 -40.74
CA LYS A 2 -13.99 0.43 -41.69
C LYS A 2 -14.78 1.64 -42.21
N ALA A 3 -16.07 1.44 -42.54
CA ALA A 3 -16.95 2.53 -42.99
C ALA A 3 -17.23 3.60 -41.90
N CYS A 4 -17.16 3.23 -40.62
CA CYS A 4 -17.36 4.16 -39.50
C CYS A 4 -16.08 4.93 -39.15
N LEU A 5 -14.88 4.37 -39.42
CA LEU A 5 -13.60 5.03 -39.08
C LEU A 5 -13.40 6.35 -39.85
N SER A 6 -13.83 6.40 -41.11
CA SER A 6 -13.73 7.59 -41.97
C SER A 6 -15.02 8.41 -42.02
N ALA A 7 -15.99 8.13 -41.16
CA ALA A 7 -17.26 8.83 -41.17
C ALA A 7 -17.09 10.23 -40.56
N ASN A 8 -17.52 11.24 -41.30
CA ASN A 8 -17.47 12.65 -40.92
C ASN A 8 -18.87 13.25 -40.68
N SER A 9 -19.91 12.41 -40.67
CA SER A 9 -21.28 12.81 -40.37
C SER A 9 -22.02 11.72 -39.59
N SER A 10 -22.95 12.15 -38.73
CA SER A 10 -23.83 11.27 -37.95
C SER A 10 -24.64 10.33 -38.84
N ASP A 11 -25.15 10.82 -39.96
CA ASP A 11 -26.02 10.06 -40.86
C ASP A 11 -25.34 8.83 -41.45
N LYS A 12 -24.04 8.94 -41.76
CA LYS A 12 -23.25 7.79 -42.24
C LYS A 12 -23.14 6.73 -41.14
N ILE A 13 -22.88 7.15 -39.90
CA ILE A 13 -22.76 6.23 -38.75
C ILE A 13 -24.10 5.55 -38.48
N ILE A 14 -25.20 6.29 -38.47
CA ILE A 14 -26.56 5.77 -38.23
C ILE A 14 -26.97 4.77 -39.31
N LYS A 15 -26.70 5.07 -40.60
CA LYS A 15 -26.96 4.13 -41.70
C LYS A 15 -26.23 2.81 -41.52
N GLU A 16 -24.96 2.85 -41.12
CA GLU A 16 -24.18 1.64 -40.86
C GLU A 16 -24.70 0.88 -39.63
N ILE A 17 -25.17 1.57 -38.57
CA ILE A 17 -25.82 0.94 -37.42
C ILE A 17 -27.10 0.21 -37.84
N ILE A 18 -27.99 0.87 -38.59
CA ILE A 18 -29.27 0.28 -39.04
C ILE A 18 -28.99 -0.93 -39.94
N LYS A 19 -28.02 -0.81 -40.86
CA LYS A 19 -27.58 -1.92 -41.70
C LYS A 19 -27.07 -3.08 -40.83
N LEU A 20 -26.25 -2.80 -39.82
CA LEU A 20 -25.71 -3.81 -38.92
C LEU A 20 -26.82 -4.52 -38.12
N ASP A 21 -27.77 -3.76 -37.57
CA ASP A 21 -28.91 -4.26 -36.79
C ASP A 21 -29.84 -5.14 -37.65
N SER A 22 -29.98 -4.82 -38.94
CA SER A 22 -30.79 -5.61 -39.88
C SER A 22 -30.34 -7.07 -40.02
N TYR A 23 -29.06 -7.35 -39.78
CA TYR A 23 -28.53 -8.72 -39.79
C TYR A 23 -28.89 -9.53 -38.53
N LYS A 24 -29.52 -8.91 -37.52
CA LYS A 24 -30.00 -9.55 -36.28
C LYS A 24 -28.95 -10.46 -35.61
N ILE A 25 -27.70 -10.03 -35.60
CA ILE A 25 -26.58 -10.81 -35.05
C ILE A 25 -26.74 -10.89 -33.52
N LYS A 26 -26.88 -12.12 -33.01
CA LYS A 26 -27.03 -12.37 -31.57
C LYS A 26 -25.79 -11.87 -30.82
N GLY A 27 -26.00 -11.06 -29.77
CA GLY A 27 -24.93 -10.50 -28.95
C GLY A 27 -24.33 -9.18 -29.47
N LEU A 28 -24.73 -8.72 -30.67
CA LEU A 28 -24.24 -7.49 -31.28
C LEU A 28 -25.18 -6.30 -31.00
N GLY A 29 -25.25 -5.90 -29.73
CA GLY A 29 -26.05 -4.75 -29.28
C GLY A 29 -25.26 -3.43 -29.25
N PRO A 30 -25.89 -2.36 -28.73
CA PRO A 30 -25.26 -1.06 -28.49
C PRO A 30 -24.03 -1.07 -27.57
N ALA A 31 -23.62 -2.20 -27.00
CA ALA A 31 -22.33 -2.30 -26.31
C ALA A 31 -21.15 -1.92 -27.24
N VAL A 32 -21.28 -2.19 -28.55
CA VAL A 32 -20.33 -1.74 -29.58
C VAL A 32 -20.33 -0.22 -29.76
N ALA A 33 -21.37 0.48 -29.29
CA ALA A 33 -21.44 1.93 -29.36
C ALA A 33 -20.37 2.64 -28.51
N ASN A 34 -19.80 1.97 -27.50
CA ASN A 34 -18.63 2.52 -26.80
C ASN A 34 -17.42 2.69 -27.73
N ILE A 35 -17.23 1.77 -28.69
CA ILE A 35 -16.20 1.94 -29.73
C ILE A 35 -16.56 3.11 -30.64
N LEU A 36 -17.85 3.27 -30.98
CA LEU A 36 -18.30 4.40 -31.79
C LEU A 36 -18.11 5.75 -31.08
N TYR A 37 -18.27 5.82 -29.75
CA TYR A 37 -17.95 6.99 -28.94
C TYR A 37 -16.45 7.32 -29.01
N PHE A 38 -15.57 6.33 -28.81
CA PHE A 38 -14.12 6.58 -28.89
C PHE A 38 -13.68 7.09 -30.28
N LEU A 39 -14.37 6.66 -31.34
CA LEU A 39 -14.11 7.14 -32.69
C LEU A 39 -14.75 8.51 -32.97
N HIS A 40 -15.93 8.77 -32.41
CA HIS A 40 -16.76 9.93 -32.70
C HIS A 40 -17.38 10.52 -31.43
N PRO A 41 -16.58 11.12 -30.54
CA PRO A 41 -17.02 11.44 -29.19
C PRO A 41 -18.03 12.60 -29.10
N THR A 42 -18.12 13.42 -30.16
CA THR A 42 -19.12 14.47 -30.29
C THR A 42 -20.40 14.01 -30.99
N LEU A 43 -20.37 12.82 -31.62
CA LEU A 43 -21.51 12.30 -32.39
C LEU A 43 -22.20 11.13 -31.72
N MET A 44 -21.50 10.31 -30.93
CA MET A 44 -22.06 9.08 -30.36
C MET A 44 -21.75 9.02 -28.87
N PRO A 45 -22.73 8.97 -27.96
CA PRO A 45 -22.44 8.87 -26.53
C PRO A 45 -21.97 7.45 -26.14
N PRO A 46 -21.15 7.30 -25.09
CA PRO A 46 -20.90 6.00 -24.51
C PRO A 46 -22.18 5.44 -23.89
N PHE A 47 -22.21 4.12 -23.69
CA PHE A 47 -23.43 3.41 -23.33
C PHE A 47 -23.15 2.23 -22.39
N ASN A 48 -23.77 2.25 -21.21
CA ASN A 48 -23.81 1.14 -20.27
C ASN A 48 -25.09 1.22 -19.40
N THR A 49 -25.29 0.22 -18.53
CA THR A 49 -26.48 0.11 -17.68
C THR A 49 -26.67 1.33 -16.77
N ALA A 50 -25.60 1.83 -16.16
CA ALA A 50 -25.68 3.01 -15.30
C ALA A 50 -26.11 4.25 -16.10
N MET A 51 -25.50 4.50 -17.27
CA MET A 51 -25.89 5.62 -18.13
C MET A 51 -27.36 5.54 -18.57
N VAL A 52 -27.88 4.35 -18.89
CA VAL A 52 -29.31 4.16 -19.20
C VAL A 52 -30.19 4.47 -17.99
N ASN A 53 -29.81 3.98 -16.81
CA ASN A 53 -30.56 4.26 -15.58
C ASN A 53 -30.57 5.75 -15.24
N GLY A 54 -29.43 6.43 -15.38
CA GLY A 54 -29.33 7.87 -15.18
C GLY A 54 -30.12 8.66 -16.21
N PHE A 55 -30.09 8.24 -17.48
CA PHE A 55 -30.93 8.83 -18.52
C PHE A 55 -32.42 8.73 -18.17
N ASN A 56 -32.88 7.55 -17.79
CA ASN A 56 -34.27 7.34 -17.39
C ASN A 56 -34.66 8.18 -16.16
N ALA A 57 -33.73 8.36 -15.21
CA ALA A 57 -33.95 9.19 -14.03
C ALA A 57 -34.02 10.70 -14.35
N ILE A 58 -33.11 11.21 -15.18
CA ILE A 58 -33.05 12.64 -15.54
C ILE A 58 -34.20 13.01 -16.49
N PHE A 59 -34.38 12.25 -17.57
CA PHE A 59 -35.31 12.57 -18.64
C PHE A 59 -36.70 11.94 -18.47
N SER A 60 -36.94 11.26 -17.35
CA SER A 60 -38.25 10.66 -17.05
C SER A 60 -38.71 9.62 -18.07
N ASP A 61 -37.78 8.85 -18.63
CA ASP A 61 -38.00 7.87 -19.70
C ASP A 61 -37.86 6.42 -19.17
N LYS A 62 -38.08 5.43 -20.04
CA LYS A 62 -37.96 3.98 -19.75
C LYS A 62 -37.23 3.24 -20.86
N LYS A 63 -36.08 3.76 -21.28
CA LYS A 63 -35.20 3.16 -22.30
C LYS A 63 -34.55 1.88 -21.77
N LYS A 64 -34.36 0.89 -22.64
CA LYS A 64 -33.77 -0.40 -22.28
C LYS A 64 -32.34 -0.52 -22.78
N LEU A 65 -31.51 -1.16 -21.97
CA LEU A 65 -30.18 -1.60 -22.40
C LEU A 65 -30.33 -2.63 -23.55
N GLY A 66 -29.42 -2.58 -24.53
CA GLY A 66 -29.32 -3.60 -25.57
C GLY A 66 -30.15 -3.33 -26.83
N SER A 67 -31.02 -2.33 -26.84
CA SER A 67 -31.84 -1.94 -27.99
C SER A 67 -31.17 -0.82 -28.80
N TRP A 68 -30.86 -1.07 -30.07
CA TRP A 68 -30.32 -0.03 -30.97
C TRP A 68 -31.29 1.12 -31.18
N ASN A 69 -32.59 0.84 -31.22
CA ASN A 69 -33.61 1.88 -31.30
C ASN A 69 -33.60 2.78 -30.05
N ASP A 70 -33.55 2.18 -28.86
CA ASP A 70 -33.49 2.96 -27.61
C ASP A 70 -32.19 3.76 -27.50
N TYR A 71 -31.06 3.17 -27.93
CA TYR A 71 -29.78 3.85 -27.97
C TYR A 71 -29.79 5.07 -28.91
N LEU A 72 -30.33 4.94 -30.12
CA LEU A 72 -30.42 6.06 -31.07
C LEU A 72 -31.37 7.14 -30.57
N LEU A 73 -32.50 6.79 -29.94
CA LEU A 73 -33.38 7.76 -29.31
C LEU A 73 -32.69 8.49 -28.14
N MET A 74 -31.97 7.76 -27.28
CA MET A 74 -31.19 8.36 -26.20
C MET A 74 -30.14 9.33 -26.74
N ARG A 75 -29.42 8.94 -27.81
CA ARG A 75 -28.43 9.79 -28.48
C ARG A 75 -29.01 11.15 -28.87
N GLU A 76 -30.17 11.18 -29.55
CA GLU A 76 -30.78 12.45 -29.97
C GLU A 76 -31.12 13.35 -28.77
N VAL A 77 -31.68 12.77 -27.71
CA VAL A 77 -32.02 13.52 -26.50
C VAL A 77 -30.76 14.03 -25.80
N ILE A 78 -29.71 13.22 -25.71
CA ILE A 78 -28.42 13.58 -25.10
C ILE A 78 -27.76 14.72 -25.87
N ILE A 79 -27.71 14.67 -27.20
CA ILE A 79 -27.11 15.73 -28.03
C ILE A 79 -27.86 17.05 -27.84
N ASN A 80 -29.19 17.03 -27.96
CA ASN A 80 -30.02 18.23 -27.78
C ASN A 80 -29.87 18.81 -26.36
N ALA A 81 -29.83 17.97 -25.34
CA ALA A 81 -29.59 18.41 -23.97
C ALA A 81 -28.18 19.01 -23.81
N ASN A 82 -27.15 18.40 -24.38
CA ASN A 82 -25.78 18.87 -24.30
C ASN A 82 -25.58 20.22 -25.02
N GLU A 83 -26.22 20.41 -26.18
CA GLU A 83 -26.24 21.68 -26.91
C GLU A 83 -26.90 22.80 -26.10
N LYS A 84 -28.01 22.51 -25.42
CA LYS A 84 -28.68 23.48 -24.54
C LYS A 84 -27.88 23.83 -23.29
N LEU A 85 -27.04 22.91 -22.83
CA LEU A 85 -26.16 23.10 -21.68
C LEU A 85 -24.81 23.72 -22.08
N ASN A 86 -24.50 23.89 -23.35
CA ASN A 86 -23.30 24.58 -23.81
C ASN A 86 -23.35 26.07 -23.44
N PRO A 87 -22.28 26.68 -22.86
CA PRO A 87 -20.92 26.15 -22.72
C PRO A 87 -20.60 25.47 -21.38
N LEU A 88 -21.60 25.18 -20.52
CA LEU A 88 -21.38 24.55 -19.22
C LEU A 88 -20.86 23.10 -19.34
N LEU A 89 -21.22 22.40 -20.42
CA LEU A 89 -20.69 21.08 -20.75
C LEU A 89 -19.88 21.12 -22.05
N SER A 90 -18.86 20.26 -22.13
CA SER A 90 -18.06 20.07 -23.34
C SER A 90 -18.94 19.63 -24.52
N LYS A 91 -18.53 19.97 -25.75
CA LYS A 91 -19.12 19.40 -26.96
C LYS A 91 -18.93 17.88 -27.06
N ASP A 92 -17.90 17.37 -26.38
CA ASP A 92 -17.68 15.94 -26.16
C ASP A 92 -18.80 15.36 -25.27
N LEU A 93 -19.42 14.27 -25.74
CA LEU A 93 -20.57 13.66 -25.05
C LEU A 93 -20.15 12.87 -23.79
N GLY A 94 -18.86 12.77 -23.48
CA GLY A 94 -18.34 12.12 -22.29
C GLY A 94 -18.74 12.82 -21.01
N ALA A 95 -18.80 14.15 -20.99
CA ALA A 95 -19.15 14.92 -19.78
C ALA A 95 -20.62 14.68 -19.37
N ILE A 96 -21.56 14.81 -20.33
CA ILE A 96 -22.97 14.51 -20.08
C ILE A 96 -23.18 13.02 -19.75
N SER A 97 -22.45 12.11 -20.41
CA SER A 97 -22.53 10.69 -20.08
C SER A 97 -21.94 10.33 -18.71
N GLY A 98 -20.93 11.06 -18.24
CA GLY A 98 -20.42 10.96 -16.88
C GLY A 98 -21.47 11.36 -15.85
N LEU A 99 -22.21 12.44 -16.10
CA LEU A 99 -23.36 12.84 -15.27
C LEU A 99 -24.44 11.75 -15.25
N LEU A 100 -24.80 11.19 -16.41
CA LEU A 100 -25.75 10.09 -16.51
C LEU A 100 -25.27 8.87 -15.73
N PHE A 101 -23.98 8.55 -15.81
CA PHE A 101 -23.40 7.45 -15.04
C PHE A 101 -23.52 7.71 -13.53
N ASP A 102 -23.11 8.88 -13.05
CA ASP A 102 -23.13 9.25 -11.62
C ASP A 102 -24.55 9.23 -11.04
N VAL A 103 -25.55 9.71 -11.79
CA VAL A 103 -26.96 9.56 -11.41
C VAL A 103 -27.38 8.08 -11.44
N GLY A 104 -27.00 7.34 -12.48
CA GLY A 104 -27.38 5.95 -12.68
C GLY A 104 -26.87 4.97 -11.63
N VAL A 105 -25.69 5.22 -11.07
CA VAL A 105 -25.14 4.44 -9.95
C VAL A 105 -25.63 4.93 -8.58
N GLY A 106 -26.33 6.06 -8.52
CA GLY A 106 -26.84 6.64 -7.28
C GLY A 106 -25.86 7.59 -6.56
N LYS A 107 -24.73 7.95 -7.18
CA LYS A 107 -23.78 8.94 -6.62
C LYS A 107 -24.39 10.34 -6.56
N ILE A 108 -25.30 10.67 -7.48
CA ILE A 108 -26.12 11.88 -7.43
C ILE A 108 -27.57 11.49 -7.16
N ALA A 109 -28.11 12.00 -6.06
CA ALA A 109 -29.49 11.76 -5.65
C ALA A 109 -30.46 12.69 -6.39
N LEU A 110 -31.47 12.10 -7.01
CA LEU A 110 -32.64 12.71 -7.62
C LEU A 110 -33.88 12.02 -7.07
N ASN A 111 -35.03 12.71 -7.08
CA ASN A 111 -36.29 12.12 -6.59
C ASN A 111 -36.63 10.76 -7.24
N LYS A 112 -36.21 10.54 -8.50
CA LYS A 112 -36.47 9.29 -9.25
C LYS A 112 -35.50 8.14 -8.98
N ASN A 113 -34.35 8.37 -8.33
CA ASN A 113 -33.35 7.34 -8.04
C ASN A 113 -32.98 7.24 -6.55
N LEU A 114 -33.79 7.80 -5.64
CA LEU A 114 -33.49 7.85 -4.19
C LEU A 114 -33.10 6.48 -3.61
N ASN A 115 -33.81 5.41 -3.96
CA ASN A 115 -33.49 4.06 -3.50
C ASN A 115 -32.10 3.59 -3.97
N THR A 116 -31.73 3.92 -5.21
CA THR A 116 -30.40 3.62 -5.77
C THR A 116 -29.32 4.43 -5.04
N ALA A 117 -29.58 5.70 -4.77
CA ALA A 117 -28.65 6.57 -4.04
C ALA A 117 -28.44 6.14 -2.58
N LEU A 118 -29.51 5.76 -1.88
CA LEU A 118 -29.44 5.21 -0.53
C LEU A 118 -28.62 3.92 -0.49
N LYS A 119 -28.86 3.01 -1.44
CA LYS A 119 -28.07 1.78 -1.57
C LYS A 119 -26.60 2.07 -1.86
N PHE A 120 -26.31 3.03 -2.73
CA PHE A 120 -24.93 3.44 -3.04
C PHE A 120 -24.17 3.90 -1.79
N GLU A 121 -24.78 4.74 -0.95
CA GLU A 121 -24.16 5.19 0.29
C GLU A 121 -24.05 4.07 1.34
N GLN A 122 -25.02 3.16 1.43
CA GLN A 122 -24.92 1.96 2.28
C GLN A 122 -23.74 1.06 1.86
N ASP A 123 -23.64 0.72 0.58
CA ASP A 123 -22.56 -0.12 0.04
C ASP A 123 -21.19 0.54 0.25
N LYS A 124 -21.13 1.87 0.12
CA LYS A 124 -19.90 2.66 0.37
C LYS A 124 -19.50 2.64 1.84
N LEU A 125 -20.46 2.80 2.75
CA LEU A 125 -20.22 2.71 4.19
C LEU A 125 -19.75 1.31 4.58
N GLU A 126 -20.40 0.26 4.09
CA GLU A 126 -20.02 -1.13 4.36
C GLU A 126 -18.59 -1.43 3.88
N LYS A 127 -18.24 -1.00 2.66
CA LYS A 127 -16.88 -1.13 2.13
C LYS A 127 -15.85 -0.38 2.98
N ALA A 128 -16.18 0.82 3.44
CA ALA A 128 -15.30 1.60 4.31
C ALA A 128 -15.09 0.91 5.67
N LEU A 129 -16.16 0.39 6.28
CA LEU A 129 -16.10 -0.36 7.54
C LEU A 129 -15.26 -1.63 7.39
N LYS A 130 -15.49 -2.42 6.34
CA LYS A 130 -14.72 -3.64 6.05
C LYS A 130 -13.24 -3.33 5.82
N LYS A 131 -12.93 -2.26 5.07
CA LYS A 131 -11.54 -1.82 4.85
C LYS A 131 -10.86 -1.45 6.16
N ARG A 132 -11.55 -0.67 7.02
CA ARG A 132 -11.02 -0.27 8.34
C ARG A 132 -10.81 -1.48 9.25
N HIS A 133 -11.76 -2.41 9.29
CA HIS A 133 -11.63 -3.63 10.08
C HIS A 133 -10.41 -4.45 9.67
N ASN A 134 -10.23 -4.68 8.36
CA ASN A 134 -9.06 -5.39 7.85
C ASN A 134 -7.74 -4.66 8.15
N GLN A 135 -7.74 -3.33 8.06
CA GLN A 135 -6.56 -2.52 8.40
C GLN A 135 -6.17 -2.70 9.87
N VAL A 136 -7.13 -2.58 10.79
CA VAL A 136 -6.88 -2.77 12.24
C VAL A 136 -6.38 -4.18 12.55
N GLN A 137 -6.97 -5.21 11.92
CA GLN A 137 -6.52 -6.60 12.11
C GLN A 137 -5.08 -6.81 11.62
N ASN A 138 -4.72 -6.21 10.49
CA ASN A 138 -3.35 -6.26 9.99
C ASN A 138 -2.38 -5.51 10.91
N GLU A 139 -2.73 -4.32 11.41
CA GLU A 139 -1.92 -3.56 12.37
C GLU A 139 -1.66 -4.36 13.66
N ILE A 140 -2.68 -5.02 14.23
CA ILE A 140 -2.52 -5.88 15.41
C ILE A 140 -1.58 -7.05 15.14
N LYS A 141 -1.74 -7.71 13.99
CA LYS A 141 -0.85 -8.80 13.58
C LYS A 141 0.58 -8.29 13.37
N GLU A 142 0.73 -7.09 12.83
CA GLU A 142 2.02 -6.44 12.64
C GLU A 142 2.75 -6.15 13.93
N GLU A 143 2.07 -5.53 14.88
CA GLU A 143 2.61 -5.24 16.20
C GLU A 143 2.96 -6.53 16.96
N SER A 144 2.14 -7.58 16.84
CA SER A 144 2.41 -8.88 17.46
C SER A 144 3.66 -9.56 16.89
N GLU A 145 3.87 -9.54 15.57
CA GLU A 145 5.08 -10.12 14.95
C GLU A 145 6.33 -9.28 15.25
N HIS A 146 6.21 -7.95 15.28
CA HIS A 146 7.31 -7.06 15.69
C HIS A 146 7.78 -7.39 17.11
N LEU A 147 6.82 -7.45 18.04
CA LEU A 147 7.09 -7.80 19.42
C LEU A 147 7.69 -9.21 19.54
N ARG A 148 7.19 -10.19 18.77
CA ARG A 148 7.75 -11.55 18.76
C ARG A 148 9.24 -11.57 18.38
N ILE A 149 9.63 -10.81 17.37
CA ILE A 149 11.03 -10.72 16.95
C ILE A 149 11.89 -10.03 18.01
N GLN A 150 11.40 -8.95 18.64
CA GLN A 150 12.10 -8.31 19.76
C GLN A 150 12.34 -9.29 20.93
N PHE A 151 11.34 -10.12 21.26
CA PHE A 151 11.49 -11.19 22.25
C PHE A 151 12.57 -12.20 21.84
N LEU A 152 12.55 -12.70 20.61
CA LEU A 152 13.55 -13.66 20.14
C LEU A 152 14.96 -13.07 20.15
N LEU A 153 15.14 -11.83 19.70
CA LEU A 153 16.42 -11.13 19.77
C LEU A 153 16.90 -10.92 21.22
N THR A 154 15.97 -10.71 22.14
CA THR A 154 16.27 -10.60 23.58
C THR A 154 16.68 -11.94 24.16
N GLU A 155 15.96 -13.02 23.85
CA GLU A 155 16.30 -14.39 24.27
C GLU A 155 17.67 -14.80 23.73
N ILE A 156 17.98 -14.48 22.46
CA ILE A 156 19.30 -14.71 21.87
C ILE A 156 20.38 -13.91 22.60
N GLY A 157 20.19 -12.60 22.80
CA GLY A 157 21.18 -11.75 23.47
C GLY A 157 21.50 -12.25 24.88
N ILE A 158 20.47 -12.61 25.65
CA ILE A 158 20.64 -13.20 26.99
C ILE A 158 21.34 -14.56 26.91
N GLY A 159 20.96 -15.41 25.96
CA GLY A 159 21.54 -16.74 25.75
C GLY A 159 23.04 -16.69 25.42
N LEU A 160 23.47 -15.67 24.67
CA LEU A 160 24.87 -15.39 24.37
C LEU A 160 25.61 -14.65 25.50
N GLY A 161 24.95 -14.38 26.63
CA GLY A 161 25.55 -13.79 27.81
C GLY A 161 25.51 -12.27 27.90
N TYR A 162 24.86 -11.56 26.97
CA TYR A 162 24.73 -10.10 26.99
C TYR A 162 23.67 -9.61 27.98
N ASP A 163 23.79 -8.34 28.38
CA ASP A 163 22.66 -7.55 28.85
C ASP A 163 21.92 -6.98 27.64
N VAL A 164 20.58 -6.98 27.70
CA VAL A 164 19.74 -6.52 26.58
C VAL A 164 18.94 -5.31 27.01
N PHE A 165 18.99 -4.25 26.21
CA PHE A 165 18.12 -3.09 26.30
C PHE A 165 17.12 -3.12 25.13
N VAL A 166 15.86 -2.77 25.41
CA VAL A 166 14.81 -2.66 24.39
C VAL A 166 14.24 -1.25 24.38
N ALA A 167 13.84 -0.79 23.19
CA ALA A 167 13.24 0.51 22.95
C ALA A 167 12.20 0.89 24.03
N THR A 168 12.30 2.14 24.49
CA THR A 168 11.50 2.63 25.62
C THR A 168 9.99 2.58 25.37
N ASN A 169 9.54 2.71 24.12
CA ASN A 169 8.15 2.62 23.70
C ASN A 169 7.58 1.19 23.71
N ASP A 170 8.44 0.18 23.61
CA ASP A 170 8.01 -1.22 23.50
C ASP A 170 8.30 -2.03 24.77
N ARG A 171 9.08 -1.46 25.70
CA ARG A 171 9.52 -2.14 26.91
C ARG A 171 8.39 -2.67 27.80
N THR A 172 7.27 -1.96 27.89
CA THR A 172 6.11 -2.39 28.70
C THR A 172 5.19 -3.37 27.97
N LYS A 173 5.48 -3.70 26.71
CA LYS A 173 4.68 -4.65 25.93
C LYS A 173 4.93 -6.07 26.43
N SER A 174 3.88 -6.87 26.39
CA SER A 174 3.91 -8.27 26.83
C SER A 174 3.48 -9.21 25.71
N LEU A 175 4.15 -10.35 25.61
CA LEU A 175 3.80 -11.43 24.72
C LEU A 175 3.69 -12.73 25.54
N ASP A 176 2.59 -13.46 25.39
CA ASP A 176 2.32 -14.70 26.12
C ASP A 176 2.47 -14.57 27.65
N GLY A 177 2.11 -13.41 28.20
CA GLY A 177 2.21 -13.10 29.63
C GLY A 177 3.63 -12.75 30.13
N LYS A 178 4.64 -12.78 29.26
CA LYS A 178 5.99 -12.29 29.56
C LYS A 178 6.13 -10.84 29.09
N SER A 179 6.70 -9.97 29.91
CA SER A 179 7.03 -8.58 29.53
C SER A 179 8.52 -8.43 29.31
N LEU A 180 8.91 -7.66 28.29
CA LEU A 180 10.32 -7.35 28.00
C LEU A 180 10.99 -6.63 29.17
N GLU A 181 10.24 -5.83 29.93
CA GLU A 181 10.73 -5.10 31.10
C GLU A 181 11.40 -6.01 32.15
N PHE A 182 10.91 -7.23 32.34
CA PHE A 182 11.43 -8.16 33.36
C PHE A 182 12.70 -8.90 32.95
N ILE A 183 13.02 -8.89 31.65
CA ILE A 183 14.16 -9.63 31.08
C ILE A 183 15.21 -8.71 30.44
N THR A 184 15.01 -7.38 30.51
CA THR A 184 15.89 -6.37 29.91
C THR A 184 16.37 -5.35 30.95
N ILE A 185 17.52 -4.75 30.71
CA ILE A 185 18.05 -3.71 31.59
C ILE A 185 17.26 -2.40 31.43
N PRO A 186 17.15 -1.59 32.50
CA PRO A 186 16.22 -0.47 32.47
C PRO A 186 16.70 0.77 31.74
N LYS A 187 18.02 0.90 31.56
CA LYS A 187 18.68 2.06 30.99
C LYS A 187 19.92 1.59 30.25
N LEU A 188 20.25 2.30 29.18
CA LEU A 188 21.53 2.15 28.52
C LEU A 188 22.68 2.53 29.46
N PRO A 189 23.89 1.98 29.23
CA PRO A 189 25.12 2.45 29.87
C PRO A 189 25.27 3.97 29.69
N PRO A 190 25.96 4.68 30.60
CA PRO A 190 26.23 6.09 30.44
C PRO A 190 27.02 6.34 29.15
N LEU A 191 26.37 6.97 28.18
CA LEU A 191 27.01 7.47 26.95
C LEU A 191 27.14 8.98 27.09
N ASP A 192 28.34 9.53 26.89
CA ASP A 192 28.61 10.97 26.96
C ASP A 192 28.12 11.68 25.69
N LEU A 193 26.80 11.73 25.53
CA LEU A 193 26.12 12.20 24.32
C LEU A 193 25.06 13.25 24.63
N PRO A 194 24.78 14.17 23.69
CA PRO A 194 23.67 15.10 23.81
C PRO A 194 22.34 14.38 24.06
N SER A 195 21.48 14.95 24.90
CA SER A 195 20.19 14.35 25.28
C SER A 195 19.27 14.01 24.10
N GLU A 196 19.37 14.73 22.99
CA GLU A 196 18.61 14.46 21.77
C GLU A 196 19.07 13.17 21.07
N VAL A 197 20.38 12.96 21.00
CA VAL A 197 20.97 11.73 20.43
C VAL A 197 20.63 10.52 21.29
N LEU A 198 20.71 10.67 22.61
CA LEU A 198 20.28 9.62 23.55
C LEU A 198 18.81 9.23 23.37
N LYS A 199 17.92 10.20 23.11
CA LYS A 199 16.50 9.92 22.81
C LYS A 199 16.37 9.10 21.54
N THR A 200 17.08 9.47 20.47
CA THR A 200 17.05 8.72 19.20
C THR A 200 17.56 7.29 19.38
N ILE A 201 18.68 7.11 20.09
CA ILE A 201 19.25 5.78 20.39
C ILE A 201 18.28 4.95 21.26
N SER A 202 17.56 5.58 22.20
CA SER A 202 16.60 4.89 23.06
C SER A 202 15.35 4.35 22.36
N LEU A 203 15.20 4.65 21.06
CA LEU A 203 14.14 4.16 20.17
C LEU A 203 14.61 2.99 19.29
N ILE A 204 15.89 2.59 19.36
CA ILE A 204 16.38 1.39 18.68
C ILE A 204 15.76 0.17 19.35
N ASP A 205 15.22 -0.74 18.54
CA ASP A 205 14.37 -1.84 19.01
C ASP A 205 15.06 -2.74 20.02
N VAL A 206 16.28 -3.21 19.72
CA VAL A 206 17.05 -4.07 20.62
C VAL A 206 18.53 -3.68 20.57
N ILE A 207 19.16 -3.54 21.73
CA ILE A 207 20.60 -3.26 21.88
C ILE A 207 21.20 -4.31 22.82
N TRP A 208 22.32 -4.91 22.42
CA TRP A 208 23.09 -5.86 23.23
C TRP A 208 24.34 -5.19 23.80
N ILE A 209 24.57 -5.43 25.09
CA ILE A 209 25.62 -4.80 25.89
C ILE A 209 26.46 -5.89 26.55
N SER A 210 27.78 -5.79 26.42
CA SER A 210 28.71 -6.70 27.10
C SER A 210 28.66 -6.47 28.61
N LYS A 211 28.45 -7.53 29.39
CA LYS A 211 28.47 -7.48 30.86
C LYS A 211 29.87 -7.17 31.41
N GLU A 212 30.91 -7.52 30.67
CA GLU A 212 32.30 -7.35 31.12
C GLU A 212 32.77 -5.91 30.91
N THR A 213 32.48 -5.33 29.75
CA THR A 213 32.98 -4.00 29.36
C THR A 213 31.94 -2.90 29.57
N ASN A 214 30.67 -3.27 29.76
CA ASN A 214 29.52 -2.36 29.76
C ASN A 214 29.41 -1.53 28.48
N GLN A 215 29.93 -2.05 27.36
CA GLN A 215 29.88 -1.42 26.04
C GLN A 215 28.80 -2.06 25.17
N ILE A 216 28.25 -1.25 24.25
CA ILE A 216 27.34 -1.73 23.22
C ILE A 216 28.14 -2.57 22.23
N GLU A 217 27.73 -3.82 22.00
CA GLU A 217 28.35 -4.71 21.02
C GLU A 217 27.55 -4.78 19.72
N CYS A 218 26.22 -4.73 19.82
CA CYS A 218 25.34 -4.92 18.67
C CYS A 218 23.99 -4.21 18.88
N ALA A 219 23.34 -3.84 17.79
CA ALA A 219 22.03 -3.19 17.77
C ALA A 219 21.18 -3.68 16.59
N PHE A 220 19.88 -3.72 16.80
CA PHE A 220 18.89 -4.26 15.88
C PHE A 220 17.74 -3.29 15.71
N GLU A 221 17.35 -3.07 14.45
CA GLU A 221 16.10 -2.38 14.11
C GLU A 221 15.15 -3.35 13.41
N VAL A 222 13.96 -3.54 13.98
CA VAL A 222 12.94 -4.49 13.51
C VAL A 222 12.00 -3.78 12.53
N GLU A 223 12.41 -3.72 11.27
CA GLU A 223 11.72 -2.96 10.24
C GLU A 223 10.57 -3.73 9.58
N LYS A 224 9.34 -3.54 10.08
CA LYS A 224 8.13 -4.17 9.50
C LYS A 224 7.24 -3.23 8.70
N SER A 225 6.65 -2.21 9.33
CA SER A 225 5.81 -1.20 8.67
C SER A 225 6.31 0.23 8.88
N THR A 226 7.35 0.38 9.68
CA THR A 226 8.14 1.59 9.84
C THR A 226 9.05 1.83 8.62
N SER A 227 9.55 3.07 8.55
CA SER A 227 10.47 3.51 7.51
C SER A 227 11.85 2.90 7.75
N ILE A 228 12.24 1.92 6.92
CA ILE A 228 13.60 1.34 6.90
C ILE A 228 14.68 2.42 6.92
N TYR A 229 14.45 3.54 6.24
CA TYR A 229 15.39 4.65 6.19
C TYR A 229 15.60 5.29 7.58
N SER A 230 14.53 5.42 8.36
CA SER A 230 14.60 5.99 9.71
C SER A 230 15.32 5.05 10.66
N GLY A 231 15.08 3.74 10.57
CA GLY A 231 15.82 2.73 11.32
C GLY A 231 17.31 2.74 11.03
N ILE A 232 17.68 2.76 9.75
CA ILE A 232 19.08 2.90 9.33
C ILE A 232 19.72 4.14 9.97
N LEU A 233 19.04 5.28 9.94
CA LEU A 233 19.58 6.52 10.49
C LEU A 233 19.84 6.40 12.01
N ARG A 234 18.94 5.77 12.78
CA ARG A 234 19.17 5.54 14.22
C ARG A 234 20.40 4.68 14.49
N LEU A 235 20.59 3.62 13.71
CA LEU A 235 21.76 2.75 13.81
C LEU A 235 23.06 3.49 13.45
N VAL A 236 23.02 4.36 12.45
CA VAL A 236 24.16 5.19 12.05
C VAL A 236 24.47 6.26 13.10
N ASP A 237 23.45 6.91 13.67
CA ASP A 237 23.60 7.87 14.76
C ASP A 237 24.23 7.22 15.98
N LEU A 238 23.80 5.99 16.32
CA LEU A 238 24.42 5.18 17.37
C LEU A 238 25.89 4.91 17.06
N ALA A 239 26.20 4.34 15.90
CA ALA A 239 27.59 3.98 15.56
C ALA A 239 28.53 5.20 15.53
N SER A 240 28.06 6.32 14.97
CA SER A 240 28.84 7.57 14.89
C SER A 240 29.10 8.17 16.28
N SER A 241 28.27 7.81 17.26
CA SER A 241 28.40 8.25 18.65
C SER A 241 29.33 7.36 19.47
N LEU A 242 29.69 6.17 18.98
CA LEU A 242 30.44 5.16 19.70
C LEU A 242 31.93 5.12 19.28
N GLY A 243 32.64 6.24 19.39
CA GLY A 243 34.10 6.28 19.17
C GLY A 243 34.58 5.71 17.82
N ASP A 244 35.85 5.28 17.76
CA ASP A 244 36.51 4.89 16.51
C ASP A 244 36.38 3.39 16.14
N LYS A 245 35.57 2.62 16.87
CA LYS A 245 35.34 1.19 16.57
C LYS A 245 34.37 1.06 15.39
N LYS A 246 34.63 0.09 14.52
CA LYS A 246 33.67 -0.30 13.48
C LYS A 246 32.65 -1.29 14.05
N TYR A 247 31.37 -0.94 13.99
CA TYR A 247 30.26 -1.75 14.49
C TYR A 247 29.59 -2.59 13.40
N ASN A 248 28.94 -3.68 13.79
CA ASN A 248 28.05 -4.45 12.92
C ASN A 248 26.64 -4.36 13.48
N PHE A 249 25.75 -3.66 12.78
CA PHE A 249 24.35 -3.50 13.19
C PHE A 249 23.40 -4.10 12.16
N PHE A 250 22.21 -4.47 12.62
CA PHE A 250 21.31 -5.34 11.86
C PHE A 250 19.94 -4.71 11.66
N LEU A 251 19.48 -4.74 10.42
CA LEU A 251 18.07 -4.58 10.10
C LEU A 251 17.39 -5.94 10.12
N VAL A 252 16.29 -6.08 10.82
CA VAL A 252 15.55 -7.34 10.94
C VAL A 252 14.17 -7.14 10.34
N ALA A 253 13.78 -7.91 9.33
CA ALA A 253 12.55 -7.63 8.59
C ALA A 253 11.88 -8.88 8.02
N PRO A 254 10.57 -8.81 7.70
CA PRO A 254 9.90 -9.91 7.04
C PRO A 254 10.48 -10.14 5.63
N ASN A 255 10.45 -11.40 5.17
CA ASN A 255 10.95 -11.80 3.86
C ASN A 255 10.37 -10.97 2.70
N SER A 256 9.10 -10.54 2.82
CA SER A 256 8.42 -9.71 1.81
C SER A 256 9.09 -8.34 1.59
N ARG A 257 9.84 -7.82 2.57
CA ARG A 257 10.51 -6.50 2.52
C ARG A 257 11.98 -6.57 2.13
N GLU A 258 12.53 -7.74 1.84
CA GLU A 258 13.94 -7.91 1.48
C GLU A 258 14.36 -6.99 0.32
N LYS A 259 13.53 -6.89 -0.72
CA LYS A 259 13.81 -6.02 -1.88
C LYS A 259 13.90 -4.54 -1.50
N GLU A 260 13.06 -4.07 -0.56
CA GLU A 260 13.11 -2.69 -0.07
C GLU A 260 14.39 -2.43 0.72
N ILE A 261 14.77 -3.35 1.61
CA ILE A 261 16.01 -3.25 2.38
C ILE A 261 17.22 -3.19 1.45
N LEU A 262 17.30 -4.10 0.48
CA LEU A 262 18.37 -4.11 -0.51
C LEU A 262 18.41 -2.79 -1.29
N ALA A 263 17.26 -2.23 -1.67
CA ALA A 263 17.20 -0.95 -2.37
C ALA A 263 17.71 0.21 -1.49
N GLN A 264 17.39 0.23 -0.19
CA GLN A 264 17.89 1.26 0.73
C GLN A 264 19.39 1.12 0.98
N LEU A 265 19.86 -0.07 1.33
CA LEU A 265 21.29 -0.32 1.62
C LEU A 265 22.20 -0.08 0.41
N LYS A 266 21.69 -0.23 -0.83
CA LYS A 266 22.45 0.09 -2.05
C LYS A 266 22.62 1.59 -2.31
N ARG A 267 21.96 2.47 -1.55
CA ARG A 267 22.06 3.92 -1.75
C ARG A 267 23.49 4.40 -1.46
N PRO A 268 24.05 5.30 -2.29
CA PRO A 268 25.40 5.84 -2.07
C PRO A 268 25.63 6.40 -0.67
N SER A 269 24.61 7.06 -0.09
CA SER A 269 24.66 7.63 1.26
C SER A 269 24.91 6.62 2.38
N PHE A 270 24.64 5.33 2.15
CA PHE A 270 24.83 4.26 3.13
C PHE A 270 25.95 3.27 2.73
N LYS A 271 26.55 3.43 1.55
CA LYS A 271 27.62 2.54 1.08
C LYS A 271 28.95 2.77 1.80
N ASN A 272 29.25 4.00 2.19
CA ASN A 272 30.55 4.42 2.72
C ASN A 272 30.41 5.02 4.13
N ILE A 273 29.89 4.25 5.08
CA ILE A 273 29.87 4.65 6.49
C ILE A 273 30.98 3.90 7.21
N ASP A 274 32.05 4.60 7.56
CA ASP A 274 33.26 3.96 8.09
C ASP A 274 33.05 3.31 9.46
N CYS A 275 32.17 3.88 10.29
CA CYS A 275 31.91 3.43 11.65
C CYS A 275 30.93 2.25 11.75
N VAL A 276 30.21 1.86 10.67
CA VAL A 276 29.23 0.76 10.74
C VAL A 276 29.12 -0.05 9.46
N THR A 277 29.10 -1.38 9.62
CA THR A 277 28.62 -2.32 8.61
C THR A 277 27.16 -2.64 8.90
N LEU A 278 26.25 -2.21 8.02
CA LEU A 278 24.83 -2.57 8.09
C LEU A 278 24.59 -3.92 7.42
N ARG A 279 24.01 -4.83 8.19
CA ARG A 279 23.60 -6.17 7.77
C ARG A 279 22.07 -6.26 7.83
N TYR A 280 21.49 -7.26 7.18
CA TYR A 280 20.07 -7.57 7.40
C TYR A 280 19.83 -9.05 7.68
N ILE A 281 18.81 -9.33 8.50
CA ILE A 281 18.35 -10.68 8.84
C ILE A 281 16.85 -10.75 8.53
N LEU A 282 16.42 -11.85 7.91
CA LEU A 282 15.00 -12.06 7.65
C LEU A 282 14.33 -12.73 8.85
N PHE A 283 13.05 -12.43 9.07
CA PHE A 283 12.26 -13.02 10.17
C PHE A 283 12.33 -14.54 10.15
N SER A 284 12.19 -15.17 8.98
CA SER A 284 12.30 -16.63 8.83
C SER A 284 13.63 -17.17 9.39
N SER A 285 14.73 -16.47 9.13
CA SER A 285 16.06 -16.88 9.58
C SER A 285 16.18 -16.83 11.10
N ILE A 286 15.58 -15.84 11.77
CA ILE A 286 15.53 -15.81 13.25
C ILE A 286 14.67 -16.96 13.78
N TYR A 287 13.46 -17.13 13.25
CA TYR A 287 12.54 -18.18 13.70
C TYR A 287 13.15 -19.59 13.59
N GLU A 288 13.87 -19.86 12.50
CA GLU A 288 14.47 -21.17 12.25
C GLU A 288 15.74 -21.45 13.09
N ASN A 289 16.49 -20.40 13.47
CA ASN A 289 17.83 -20.57 14.03
C ASN A 289 17.97 -20.13 15.50
N CYS A 290 16.96 -19.52 16.11
CA CYS A 290 17.01 -18.98 17.48
C CYS A 290 17.61 -19.96 18.50
N ASP A 291 17.04 -21.16 18.63
CA ASP A 291 17.52 -22.17 19.59
C ASP A 291 18.96 -22.62 19.33
N SER A 292 19.33 -22.72 18.05
CA SER A 292 20.68 -23.12 17.66
C SER A 292 21.69 -22.03 17.97
N ILE A 293 21.32 -20.75 17.77
CA ILE A 293 22.17 -19.61 18.10
C ILE A 293 22.37 -19.55 19.62
N CYS A 294 21.30 -19.66 20.41
CA CYS A 294 21.40 -19.66 21.88
C CYS A 294 22.26 -20.80 22.41
N ARG A 295 22.28 -21.95 21.73
CA ARG A 295 22.99 -23.15 22.20
C ARG A 295 24.44 -23.22 21.77
N PHE A 296 24.76 -22.73 20.58
CA PHE A 296 26.07 -22.94 19.94
C PHE A 296 26.81 -21.64 19.60
N GLY A 297 26.19 -20.48 19.82
CA GLY A 297 26.85 -19.19 19.65
C GLY A 297 27.68 -18.83 20.86
N ASP A 298 28.85 -18.25 20.61
CA ASP A 298 29.75 -17.74 21.65
C ASP A 298 29.53 -16.23 21.87
N ASP A 299 29.32 -15.48 20.78
CA ASP A 299 29.13 -14.03 20.78
C ASP A 299 28.19 -13.59 19.63
N TYR A 300 28.02 -12.28 19.45
CA TYR A 300 27.15 -11.71 18.42
C TYR A 300 27.57 -12.03 16.97
N GLU A 301 28.82 -12.43 16.71
CA GLU A 301 29.31 -12.75 15.36
C GLU A 301 28.63 -14.00 14.78
N ILE A 302 28.06 -14.85 15.64
CA ILE A 302 27.24 -16.00 15.20
C ILE A 302 26.09 -15.58 14.26
N LEU A 303 25.58 -14.35 14.43
CA LEU A 303 24.51 -13.80 13.60
C LEU A 303 24.96 -13.56 12.16
N PHE A 304 26.25 -13.43 11.88
CA PHE A 304 26.76 -13.29 10.52
C PHE A 304 26.44 -14.52 9.66
N LYS A 305 26.22 -15.69 10.27
CA LYS A 305 25.81 -16.91 9.55
C LYS A 305 24.40 -16.86 8.99
N ILE A 306 23.53 -16.02 9.57
CA ILE A 306 22.14 -15.85 9.14
C ILE A 306 21.85 -14.46 8.57
N ALA A 307 22.84 -13.56 8.62
CA ALA A 307 22.74 -12.21 8.14
C ALA A 307 23.32 -12.07 6.73
N SER A 308 22.69 -11.23 5.92
CA SER A 308 23.17 -10.88 4.60
C SER A 308 23.80 -9.50 4.61
N GLU A 309 24.86 -9.35 3.82
CA GLU A 309 25.53 -8.08 3.55
C GLU A 309 25.22 -7.61 2.12
N VAL A 310 25.02 -6.31 1.95
CA VAL A 310 24.87 -5.70 0.61
C VAL A 310 26.22 -5.35 -0.01
N ASN A 311 27.30 -5.42 0.77
CA ASN A 311 28.66 -5.03 0.39
C ASN A 311 29.56 -6.18 -0.07
N ALA A 312 29.03 -7.37 -0.37
CA ALA A 312 29.79 -8.37 -1.10
C ALA A 312 29.87 -7.97 -2.57
N SER A 313 30.89 -7.18 -2.89
CA SER A 313 31.34 -6.96 -4.27
C SER A 313 31.64 -8.33 -4.87
N ILE A 314 30.96 -8.68 -5.96
CA ILE A 314 31.46 -9.65 -6.94
C ILE A 314 32.45 -8.90 -7.84
#